data_AF-A0A7K0V1W1-F1
#
_entry.id   AF-A0A7K0V1W1-F1
#
_cell.length_a   1.000
_cell.length_b   1.000
_cell.length_c   1.000
_cell.angle_alpha   90.00
_cell.angle_beta   90.00
_cell.angle_gamma   90.00
#
_symmetry.space_group_name_H-M   'P 1'
#
loop_
_entity.id
_entity.type
_entity.pdbx_description
1 polymer ?
#
loop_
_entity_poly.entity_id
_entity_poly.type
_entity_poly.pdbx_seq_one_letter_code
_entity_poly.pdbx_strand_id
1 'polypeptide(L)'
;MVASRFRLPKLTPVRQCLSRPSYLKRPNIRTMPLTPFDTADAEAIEFFRENGWAVINLLDEEQTLELQRWVNEVMDWRDEDGNWLHYREMTDSGPRLCRTENFVPYHEGLRGLLTKGRVLDTASALLGEPAVLYKEKINYKAAGGAGFAPHQDAPAYRFVQQHISCMIAIDDADAENGCLEAV
;
A
#
# COMPACT_ATOMS: atom_id res chain seq x y z
N MET A 1 -6.99 5.69 -2.84
CA MET A 1 -5.83 4.78 -2.81
C MET A 1 -5.43 4.39 -4.20
N VAL A 2 -4.14 4.52 -4.53
CA VAL A 2 -3.54 4.06 -5.79
C VAL A 2 -2.62 2.89 -5.52
N ALA A 3 -2.86 1.75 -6.19
CA ALA A 3 -2.08 0.53 -6.10
C ALA A 3 -1.49 0.14 -7.48
N SER A 4 -0.21 -0.22 -7.50
CA SER A 4 0.50 -0.76 -8.66
C SER A 4 0.35 -2.28 -8.71
N ARG A 5 -0.26 -2.79 -9.79
CA ARG A 5 -0.43 -4.22 -10.18
C ARG A 5 -0.91 -5.20 -9.10
N PHE A 6 -2.13 -5.68 -9.28
CA PHE A 6 -2.57 -6.97 -8.76
C PHE A 6 -2.37 -8.04 -9.84
N ARG A 7 -1.55 -9.07 -9.59
CA ARG A 7 -1.60 -10.29 -10.40
C ARG A 7 -2.78 -11.12 -9.92
N LEU A 8 -3.88 -11.13 -10.69
CA LEU A 8 -5.01 -12.01 -10.39
C LEU A 8 -4.58 -13.48 -10.61
N PRO A 9 -4.61 -14.35 -9.59
CA PRO A 9 -4.37 -15.77 -9.83
C PRO A 9 -5.52 -16.34 -10.70
N LYS A 10 -5.19 -17.25 -11.62
CA LYS A 10 -6.19 -18.06 -12.30
C LYS A 10 -6.98 -18.83 -11.23
N LEU A 11 -8.27 -18.51 -11.11
CA LEU A 11 -9.20 -19.19 -10.19
C LEU A 11 -9.11 -20.70 -10.40
N THR A 12 -8.47 -21.39 -9.46
CA THR A 12 -8.55 -22.83 -9.33
C THR A 12 -9.59 -23.11 -8.26
N PRO A 13 -10.59 -23.99 -8.46
CA PRO A 13 -11.61 -24.23 -7.45
C PRO A 13 -10.98 -24.87 -6.21
N VAL A 14 -10.83 -24.09 -5.13
CA VAL A 14 -10.33 -24.57 -3.85
C VAL A 14 -11.41 -25.44 -3.19
N ARG A 15 -11.07 -26.71 -2.95
CA ARG A 15 -11.86 -27.60 -2.09
C ARG A 15 -11.85 -27.04 -0.67
N GLN A 16 -13.06 -26.87 -0.14
CA GLN A 16 -13.38 -26.42 1.21
C GLN A 16 -12.62 -27.26 2.26
N CYS A 17 -11.67 -26.64 2.97
CA CYS A 17 -11.07 -27.21 4.17
C CYS A 17 -11.71 -26.53 5.40
N LEU A 18 -12.48 -27.31 6.15
CA LEU A 18 -13.05 -26.98 7.47
C LEU A 18 -11.88 -26.80 8.46
N SER A 19 -11.80 -25.90 9.45
CA SER A 19 -12.79 -25.18 10.24
C SER A 19 -12.07 -24.08 11.05
N ARG A 20 -12.67 -22.88 11.21
CA ARG A 20 -12.33 -21.90 12.26
C ARG A 20 -13.64 -21.33 12.84
N PRO A 21 -13.67 -20.90 14.12
CA PRO A 21 -14.91 -20.63 14.84
C PRO A 21 -15.70 -19.48 14.24
N SER A 22 -17.01 -19.69 14.17
CA SER A 22 -18.02 -18.82 13.58
C SER A 22 -18.34 -17.61 14.44
N TYR A 23 -17.75 -16.45 14.17
CA TYR A 23 -18.37 -15.17 14.49
C TYR A 23 -18.14 -14.19 13.33
N LEU A 24 -19.23 -13.56 12.90
CA LEU A 24 -19.40 -12.71 11.71
C LEU A 24 -19.57 -13.50 10.40
N LYS A 25 -20.83 -13.80 10.06
CA LYS A 25 -21.23 -13.91 8.66
C LYS A 25 -20.87 -12.56 8.02
N ARG A 26 -19.77 -12.50 7.28
CA ARG A 26 -19.45 -11.32 6.45
C ARG A 26 -20.66 -11.11 5.54
N PRO A 27 -21.29 -9.92 5.49
CA PRO A 27 -22.29 -9.63 4.48
C PRO A 27 -21.70 -9.93 3.11
N ASN A 28 -22.56 -10.21 2.13
CA ASN A 28 -22.18 -10.59 0.77
C ASN A 28 -21.43 -9.42 0.11
N ILE A 29 -20.13 -9.28 0.41
CA ILE A 29 -19.24 -8.25 -0.17
C ILE A 29 -19.15 -8.62 -1.64
N ARG A 30 -19.76 -7.81 -2.50
CA ARG A 30 -19.54 -7.90 -3.94
C ARG A 30 -18.06 -7.64 -4.16
N THR A 31 -17.30 -8.68 -4.48
CA THR A 31 -15.94 -8.53 -4.99
C THR A 31 -16.04 -7.91 -6.38
N MET A 32 -15.81 -6.61 -6.49
CA MET A 32 -15.62 -5.99 -7.79
C MET A 32 -14.26 -6.46 -8.33
N PRO A 33 -14.17 -6.91 -9.59
CA PRO A 33 -12.87 -7.17 -10.20
C PRO A 33 -12.07 -5.88 -10.18
N LEU A 34 -10.85 -5.94 -9.65
CA LEU A 34 -9.90 -4.83 -9.65
C LEU A 34 -9.37 -4.65 -11.08
N THR A 35 -10.00 -3.77 -11.85
CA THR A 35 -9.49 -3.36 -13.17
C THR A 35 -8.58 -2.15 -12.96
N PRO A 36 -7.27 -2.26 -13.21
CA PRO A 36 -6.36 -1.13 -13.10
C PRO A 36 -6.54 -0.17 -14.29
N PHE A 37 -6.42 1.13 -14.01
CA PHE A 37 -6.22 2.17 -15.02
C PHE A 37 -4.73 2.31 -15.33
N ASP A 38 -4.37 2.74 -16.54
CA ASP A 38 -2.96 2.98 -16.87
C ASP A 38 -2.45 4.35 -16.38
N THR A 39 -3.35 5.33 -16.28
CA THR A 39 -3.07 6.69 -15.81
C THR A 39 -4.25 7.24 -15.00
N ALA A 40 -4.06 8.35 -14.27
CA ALA A 40 -5.14 9.11 -13.65
C ALA A 40 -5.82 10.05 -14.66
N ASP A 41 -6.42 9.48 -15.69
CA ASP A 41 -7.23 10.21 -16.67
C ASP A 41 -8.66 10.47 -16.16
N ALA A 42 -9.51 11.04 -17.01
CA ALA A 42 -10.88 11.41 -16.63
C ALA A 42 -11.72 10.22 -16.13
N GLU A 43 -11.50 9.01 -16.68
CA GLU A 43 -12.22 7.81 -16.27
C GLU A 43 -11.77 7.37 -14.88
N ALA A 44 -10.45 7.31 -14.65
CA ALA A 44 -9.87 6.99 -13.36
C ALA A 44 -10.25 8.00 -12.27
N ILE A 45 -10.27 9.30 -12.61
CA ILE A 45 -10.67 10.38 -11.69
C ILE A 45 -12.13 10.24 -11.30
N GLU A 46 -13.03 10.00 -12.26
CA GLU A 46 -14.45 9.85 -11.94
C GLU A 46 -14.71 8.59 -11.11
N PHE A 47 -14.08 7.48 -11.47
CA PHE A 47 -14.13 6.26 -10.67
C PHE A 47 -13.65 6.51 -9.23
N PHE A 48 -12.53 7.23 -9.07
CA PHE A 48 -12.01 7.58 -7.75
C PHE A 48 -12.97 8.46 -6.95
N ARG A 49 -13.63 9.43 -7.58
CA ARG A 49 -14.63 10.31 -6.92
C ARG A 49 -15.85 9.53 -6.45
N GLU A 50 -16.33 8.59 -7.26
CA GLU A 50 -17.49 7.77 -6.92
C GLU A 50 -17.18 6.73 -5.83
N ASN A 51 -15.98 6.14 -5.86
CA ASN A 51 -15.65 4.95 -5.05
C ASN A 51 -14.66 5.22 -3.91
N GLY A 52 -13.96 6.36 -3.90
CA GLY A 52 -12.92 6.69 -2.90
C GLY A 52 -11.58 5.97 -3.11
N TRP A 53 -11.45 5.14 -4.15
CA TRP A 53 -10.22 4.41 -4.49
C TRP A 53 -10.12 4.17 -6.01
N ALA A 54 -8.89 3.94 -6.51
CA ALA A 54 -8.64 3.61 -7.91
C ALA A 54 -7.30 2.87 -8.04
N VAL A 55 -7.23 1.76 -8.76
CA VAL A 55 -5.96 1.05 -8.99
C VAL A 55 -5.29 1.62 -10.24
N ILE A 56 -4.00 2.00 -10.17
CA ILE A 56 -3.29 2.61 -11.30
C ILE A 56 -1.99 1.84 -11.56
N ASN A 57 -1.75 1.43 -12.81
CA ASN A 57 -0.51 0.80 -13.26
C ASN A 57 0.65 1.80 -13.28
N LEU A 58 1.25 2.01 -12.12
CA LEU A 58 2.18 3.10 -11.88
C LEU A 58 3.64 2.76 -12.23
N LEU A 59 4.04 1.50 -12.02
CA LEU A 59 5.40 1.00 -12.24
C LEU A 59 5.39 -0.13 -13.26
N ASP A 60 6.41 -0.17 -14.10
CA ASP A 60 6.75 -1.35 -14.88
C ASP A 60 7.57 -2.37 -14.05
N GLU A 61 7.97 -3.47 -14.68
CA GLU A 61 8.71 -4.55 -14.01
C GLU A 61 10.10 -4.11 -13.55
N GLU A 62 10.82 -3.31 -14.35
CA GLU A 62 12.15 -2.82 -14.01
C GLU A 62 12.09 -1.85 -12.82
N GLN A 63 11.14 -0.92 -12.86
CA GLN A 63 10.87 0.02 -11.77
C GLN A 63 10.41 -0.69 -10.50
N THR A 64 9.64 -1.77 -10.62
CA THR A 64 9.23 -2.58 -9.47
C THR A 64 10.42 -3.28 -8.82
N LEU A 65 11.30 -3.91 -9.63
CA LEU A 65 12.53 -4.53 -9.14
C LEU A 65 13.46 -3.51 -8.48
N GLU A 66 13.57 -2.32 -9.05
CA GLU A 66 14.36 -1.24 -8.45
C GLU A 66 13.80 -0.80 -7.09
N LEU A 67 12.48 -0.62 -6.99
CA LEU A 67 11.83 -0.27 -5.74
C LEU A 67 11.98 -1.37 -4.68
N GLN A 68 11.91 -2.64 -5.06
CA GLN A 68 12.19 -3.76 -4.15
C GLN A 68 13.63 -3.71 -3.62
N ARG A 69 14.62 -3.39 -4.45
CA ARG A 69 16.02 -3.20 -3.99
C ARG A 69 16.12 -2.06 -2.97
N TRP A 70 15.55 -0.89 -3.27
CA TRP A 70 15.54 0.25 -2.34
C TRP A 70 14.87 -0.08 -1.01
N VAL A 71 13.76 -0.82 -1.04
CA VAL A 71 13.08 -1.24 0.19
C VAL A 71 13.95 -2.20 1.01
N ASN A 72 14.66 -3.14 0.36
CA ASN A 72 15.61 -4.02 1.03
C ASN A 72 16.80 -3.24 1.62
N GLU A 73 17.32 -2.25 0.91
CA GLU A 73 18.36 -1.35 1.46
C GLU A 73 17.90 -0.65 2.74
N VAL A 74 16.65 -0.15 2.76
CA VAL A 74 16.05 0.46 3.95
C VAL A 74 15.82 -0.56 5.07
N MET A 75 15.53 -1.83 4.76
CA MET A 75 15.39 -2.88 5.78
C MET A 75 16.70 -3.19 6.49
N ASP A 76 17.82 -3.06 5.79
CA ASP A 76 19.16 -3.35 6.31
C ASP A 76 19.79 -2.18 7.08
N TRP A 77 19.13 -1.02 7.09
CA TRP A 77 19.55 0.13 7.88
C TRP A 77 19.57 -0.18 9.38
N ARG A 78 20.62 0.29 10.06
CA ARG A 78 20.75 0.13 11.51
C ARG A 78 20.12 1.32 12.21
N ASP A 79 19.39 1.07 13.29
CA ASP A 79 18.73 2.12 14.08
C ASP A 79 19.70 3.21 14.58
N GLU A 80 21.00 2.90 14.72
CA GLU A 80 22.03 3.85 15.17
C GLU A 80 22.57 4.79 14.07
N ASP A 81 22.32 4.49 12.79
CA ASP A 81 22.96 5.19 11.66
C ASP A 81 22.15 6.42 11.18
N GLY A 82 20.95 6.66 11.73
CA GLY A 82 20.14 7.84 11.39
C GLY A 82 18.87 7.99 12.24
N ASN A 83 17.99 8.89 11.80
CA ASN A 83 16.73 9.20 12.51
C ASN A 83 15.49 8.67 11.79
N TRP A 84 15.64 7.66 10.93
CA TRP A 84 14.48 6.87 10.49
C TRP A 84 13.94 6.07 11.67
N LEU A 85 12.69 5.62 11.54
CA LEU A 85 11.96 4.99 12.62
C LEU A 85 11.60 3.56 12.22
N HIS A 86 12.40 2.58 12.64
CA HIS A 86 12.03 1.17 12.51
C HIS A 86 11.14 0.73 13.67
N TYR A 87 10.01 0.15 13.31
CA TYR A 87 9.07 -0.45 14.24
C TYR A 87 9.09 -1.95 14.07
N ARG A 88 9.05 -2.66 15.21
CA ARG A 88 9.02 -4.11 15.24
C ARG A 88 7.76 -4.58 15.94
N GLU A 89 7.17 -5.65 15.43
CA GLU A 89 6.07 -6.35 16.09
C GLU A 89 6.54 -7.73 16.55
N MET A 90 5.88 -8.27 17.57
CA MET A 90 6.18 -9.62 18.05
C MET A 90 5.50 -10.65 17.14
N THR A 91 6.25 -11.65 16.70
CA THR A 91 5.74 -12.83 15.99
C THR A 91 6.07 -14.10 16.77
N ASP A 92 5.56 -15.24 16.34
CA ASP A 92 5.93 -16.55 16.90
C ASP A 92 7.44 -16.84 16.81
N SER A 93 8.14 -16.18 15.88
CA SER A 93 9.59 -16.29 15.67
C SER A 93 10.41 -15.18 16.36
N GLY A 94 9.78 -14.36 17.21
CA GLY A 94 10.36 -13.19 17.87
C GLY A 94 10.03 -11.87 17.17
N PRO A 95 10.64 -10.75 17.61
CA PRO A 95 10.43 -9.44 17.00
C PRO A 95 10.83 -9.41 15.53
N ARG A 96 9.96 -8.88 14.67
CA ARG A 96 10.20 -8.65 13.24
C ARG A 96 9.93 -7.21 12.86
N LEU A 97 10.73 -6.68 11.94
CA LEU A 97 10.50 -5.37 11.34
C LEU A 97 9.14 -5.37 10.65
N CYS A 98 8.26 -4.44 11.02
CA CYS A 98 6.91 -4.33 10.46
C CYS A 98 6.65 -2.96 9.82
N ARG A 99 7.47 -1.95 10.15
CA ARG A 99 7.37 -0.64 9.53
C ARG A 99 8.67 0.13 9.57
N THR A 100 8.86 0.97 8.54
CA THR A 100 9.82 2.07 8.57
C THR A 100 9.11 3.37 8.23
N GLU A 101 9.40 4.42 8.99
CA GLU A 101 8.98 5.80 8.72
C GLU A 101 10.20 6.73 8.70
N ASN A 102 10.04 7.94 8.17
CA ASN A 102 11.08 8.97 8.04
C ASN A 102 12.31 8.54 7.20
N PHE A 103 12.11 7.81 6.10
CA PHE A 103 13.18 7.36 5.21
C PHE A 103 13.51 8.35 4.08
N VAL A 104 12.60 9.29 3.76
CA VAL A 104 12.77 10.24 2.65
C VAL A 104 13.99 11.15 2.76
N PRO A 105 14.40 11.66 3.95
CA PRO A 105 15.63 12.43 4.06
C PRO A 105 16.89 11.62 3.74
N TYR A 106 16.82 10.29 3.83
CA TYR A 106 17.99 9.40 3.81
C TYR A 106 18.11 8.55 2.53
N HIS A 107 17.04 8.41 1.75
CA HIS A 107 17.07 7.63 0.51
C HIS A 107 16.63 8.47 -0.70
N GLU A 108 17.57 8.80 -1.59
CA GLU A 108 17.32 9.70 -2.72
C GLU A 108 16.34 9.12 -3.76
N GLY A 109 16.45 7.83 -4.07
CA GLY A 109 15.54 7.13 -4.99
C GLY A 109 14.08 7.19 -4.53
N LEU A 110 13.82 6.74 -3.30
CA LEU A 110 12.50 6.84 -2.67
C LEU A 110 11.97 8.28 -2.57
N ARG A 111 12.82 9.25 -2.22
CA ARG A 111 12.45 10.68 -2.25
C ARG A 111 12.01 11.09 -3.65
N GLY A 112 12.79 10.77 -4.66
CA GLY A 112 12.50 11.06 -6.06
C GLY A 112 11.17 10.45 -6.50
N LEU A 113 10.95 9.17 -6.22
CA LEU A 113 9.72 8.44 -6.51
C LEU A 113 8.48 9.10 -5.88
N LEU A 114 8.57 9.51 -4.61
CA LEU A 114 7.41 10.02 -3.85
C LEU A 114 7.12 11.51 -4.07
N THR A 115 8.10 12.28 -4.53
CA THR A 115 7.99 13.75 -4.62
C THR A 115 8.04 14.28 -6.05
N LYS A 116 8.17 13.40 -7.06
CA LYS A 116 8.27 13.78 -8.47
C LYS A 116 7.60 12.74 -9.37
N GLY A 117 7.28 13.16 -10.60
CA GLY A 117 6.81 12.27 -11.66
C GLY A 117 5.51 11.54 -11.32
N ARG A 118 5.38 10.31 -11.81
CA ARG A 118 4.09 9.60 -11.92
C ARG A 118 3.31 9.49 -10.61
N VAL A 119 3.97 9.26 -9.47
CA VAL A 119 3.28 9.17 -8.16
C VAL A 119 2.66 10.52 -7.80
N LEU A 120 3.45 11.59 -7.88
CA LEU A 120 3.00 12.94 -7.58
C LEU A 120 1.93 13.43 -8.57
N ASP A 121 2.13 13.17 -9.85
CA ASP A 121 1.21 13.59 -10.91
C ASP A 121 -0.15 12.89 -10.76
N THR A 122 -0.12 11.58 -10.51
CA THR A 122 -1.34 10.78 -10.23
C THR A 122 -2.04 11.30 -8.98
N ALA A 123 -1.29 11.55 -7.91
CA ALA A 123 -1.87 12.04 -6.67
C ALA A 123 -2.52 13.42 -6.85
N SER A 124 -1.85 14.33 -7.57
CA SER A 124 -2.36 15.67 -7.85
C SER A 124 -3.61 15.63 -8.74
N ALA A 125 -3.64 14.76 -9.75
CA ALA A 125 -4.79 14.57 -10.62
C ALA A 125 -6.02 14.07 -9.84
N LEU A 126 -5.85 13.08 -8.95
CA LEU A 126 -6.93 12.54 -8.14
C LEU A 126 -7.43 13.49 -7.05
N LEU A 127 -6.52 14.30 -6.46
CA LEU A 127 -6.89 15.36 -5.53
C LEU A 127 -7.58 16.54 -6.24
N GLY A 128 -7.28 16.78 -7.52
CA GLY A 128 -7.75 17.93 -8.27
C GLY A 128 -6.96 19.23 -7.98
N GLU A 129 -5.86 19.13 -7.24
CA GLU A 129 -4.96 20.24 -6.89
C GLU A 129 -3.52 19.73 -6.73
N PRO A 130 -2.49 20.62 -6.73
CA PRO A 130 -1.11 20.20 -6.54
C PRO A 130 -0.91 19.47 -5.21
N ALA A 131 -0.47 18.21 -5.27
CA ALA A 131 -0.18 17.42 -4.09
C ALA A 131 1.20 17.74 -3.52
N VAL A 132 1.39 17.48 -2.22
CA VAL A 132 2.70 17.47 -1.55
C VAL A 132 2.79 16.25 -0.65
N LEU A 133 4.01 15.70 -0.49
CA LEU A 133 4.22 14.57 0.41
C LEU A 133 4.10 15.04 1.87
N TYR A 134 3.07 14.57 2.56
CA TYR A 134 2.87 14.86 3.98
C TYR A 134 3.54 13.84 4.90
N LYS A 135 3.37 12.55 4.61
CA LYS A 135 3.92 11.43 5.37
C LYS A 135 4.17 10.25 4.45
N GLU A 136 5.18 9.44 4.78
CA GLU A 136 5.37 8.12 4.20
C GLU A 136 5.34 7.01 5.26
N LYS A 137 5.35 5.76 4.78
CA LYS A 137 5.70 4.56 5.53
C LYS A 137 5.99 3.42 4.57
N ILE A 138 6.95 2.56 4.90
CA ILE A 138 7.04 1.20 4.34
C ILE A 138 6.40 0.26 5.35
N ASN A 139 5.46 -0.59 4.91
CA ASN A 139 4.89 -1.64 5.76
C ASN A 139 5.42 -3.00 5.30
N TYR A 140 6.07 -3.71 6.21
CA TYR A 140 6.53 -5.07 5.97
C TYR A 140 5.51 -6.04 6.57
N LYS A 141 4.95 -6.91 5.73
CA LYS A 141 3.96 -7.91 6.15
C LYS A 141 4.60 -9.29 6.22
N ALA A 142 5.39 -9.52 7.28
CA ALA A 142 5.96 -10.84 7.52
C ALA A 142 4.85 -11.88 7.79
N ALA A 143 5.09 -13.13 7.41
CA ALA A 143 4.20 -14.22 7.76
C ALA A 143 4.04 -14.32 9.29
N GLY A 144 2.79 -14.37 9.77
CA GLY A 144 2.48 -14.36 11.20
C GLY A 144 2.48 -12.96 11.85
N GLY A 145 2.62 -11.88 11.08
CA GLY A 145 2.43 -10.51 11.56
C GLY A 145 0.98 -10.18 11.94
N ALA A 146 0.77 -9.08 12.66
CA ALA A 146 -0.54 -8.75 13.24
C ALA A 146 -1.57 -8.24 12.20
N GLY A 147 -1.10 -7.74 11.06
CA GLY A 147 -1.95 -7.09 10.06
C GLY A 147 -2.50 -5.73 10.53
N PHE A 148 -3.56 -5.26 9.88
CA PHE A 148 -4.19 -3.97 10.20
C PHE A 148 -5.70 -4.14 10.37
N ALA A 149 -6.24 -3.66 11.49
CA ALA A 149 -7.68 -3.59 11.70
C ALA A 149 -8.32 -2.55 10.75
N PRO A 150 -9.60 -2.68 10.37
CA PRO A 150 -10.30 -1.68 9.58
C PRO A 150 -10.26 -0.29 10.23
N HIS A 151 -9.85 0.71 9.46
CA HIS A 151 -9.75 2.11 9.90
C HIS A 151 -9.87 3.07 8.72
N GLN A 152 -10.06 4.35 9.03
CA GLN A 152 -9.85 5.45 8.11
C GLN A 152 -8.55 6.16 8.49
N ASP A 153 -7.78 6.61 7.50
CA ASP A 153 -6.54 7.35 7.75
C ASP A 153 -6.81 8.77 8.27
N ALA A 154 -7.91 9.40 7.83
CA ALA A 154 -8.17 10.82 8.11
C ALA A 154 -8.18 11.22 9.61
N PRO A 155 -8.77 10.44 10.53
CA PRO A 155 -8.69 10.73 11.97
C PRO A 155 -7.27 10.79 12.54
N ALA A 156 -6.28 10.16 11.89
CA ALA A 156 -4.88 10.20 12.31
C ALA A 156 -4.17 11.52 11.94
N TYR A 157 -4.70 12.28 10.98
CA TYR A 157 -4.06 13.47 10.41
C TYR A 157 -4.84 14.75 10.69
N ARG A 158 -4.91 15.13 11.96
CA ARG A 158 -5.71 16.28 12.45
C ARG A 158 -5.33 17.65 11.88
N PHE A 159 -4.16 17.77 11.28
CA PHE A 159 -3.65 19.03 10.70
C PHE A 159 -3.78 19.09 9.18
N VAL A 160 -4.37 18.07 8.55
CA VAL A 160 -4.52 17.98 7.10
C VAL A 160 -6.00 17.82 6.78
N GLN A 161 -6.58 18.80 6.09
CA GLN A 161 -8.02 18.80 5.76
C GLN A 161 -8.35 17.82 4.63
N GLN A 162 -7.47 17.70 3.64
CA GLN A 162 -7.64 16.82 2.47
C GLN A 162 -6.32 16.09 2.20
N HIS A 163 -6.40 14.78 2.05
CA HIS A 163 -5.26 13.93 1.68
C HIS A 163 -5.77 12.67 1.00
N ILE A 164 -4.89 12.06 0.21
CA ILE A 164 -5.05 10.71 -0.29
C ILE A 164 -3.85 9.88 0.14
N SER A 165 -4.08 8.61 0.44
CA SER A 165 -3.03 7.64 0.68
C SER A 165 -2.72 6.89 -0.62
N CYS A 166 -1.45 6.87 -1.04
CA CYS A 166 -0.97 6.07 -2.15
C CYS A 166 -0.29 4.81 -1.59
N MET A 167 -0.77 3.62 -1.98
CA MET A 167 -0.19 2.34 -1.55
C MET A 167 0.51 1.69 -2.73
N ILE A 168 1.81 1.88 -2.86
CA ILE A 168 2.59 1.24 -3.92
C ILE A 168 2.90 -0.19 -3.47
N ALA A 169 2.28 -1.18 -4.12
CA ALA A 169 2.58 -2.58 -3.87
C ALA A 169 3.86 -2.97 -4.61
N ILE A 170 4.83 -3.50 -3.87
CA ILE A 170 6.15 -3.90 -4.40
C ILE A 170 6.26 -5.41 -4.58
N ASP A 171 5.36 -6.17 -3.95
CA ASP A 171 5.20 -7.61 -4.07
C ASP A 171 3.77 -7.92 -4.52
N ASP A 172 3.57 -9.09 -5.12
CA ASP A 172 2.23 -9.58 -5.46
C ASP A 172 1.36 -9.59 -4.18
N ALA A 173 0.18 -8.98 -4.23
CA ALA A 173 -0.75 -8.92 -3.10
C ALA A 173 -2.05 -9.65 -3.46
N ASP A 174 -2.44 -10.62 -2.64
CA ASP A 174 -3.66 -11.41 -2.82
C ASP A 174 -4.38 -11.68 -1.49
N ALA A 175 -5.51 -12.36 -1.58
CA ALA A 175 -6.32 -12.68 -0.40
C ALA A 175 -5.62 -13.63 0.58
N GLU A 176 -4.58 -14.36 0.15
CA GLU A 176 -3.85 -15.32 0.96
C GLU A 176 -2.68 -14.67 1.72
N ASN A 177 -2.13 -13.56 1.21
CA ASN A 177 -1.01 -12.84 1.83
C ASN A 177 -1.41 -11.49 2.48
N GLY A 178 -2.71 -11.26 2.68
CA GLY A 178 -3.21 -10.10 3.40
C GLY A 178 -3.19 -8.83 2.54
N CYS A 179 -3.66 -8.93 1.29
CA CYS A 179 -3.96 -7.76 0.48
C CYS A 179 -4.88 -6.80 1.21
N LEU A 180 -4.88 -5.55 0.75
CA LEU A 180 -5.80 -4.58 1.33
C LEU A 180 -7.24 -4.89 0.92
N GLU A 181 -8.16 -4.71 1.88
CA GLU A 181 -9.59 -4.57 1.64
C GLU A 181 -10.00 -3.09 1.84
N ALA A 182 -10.80 -2.55 0.91
CA ALA A 182 -11.38 -1.21 0.98
C ALA A 182 -12.91 -1.30 0.82
N VAL A 183 -13.65 -0.36 1.44
CA VAL A 183 -15.12 -0.31 1.47
C VAL A 183 -15.64 1.04 1.00
#